data_AF-A0AA36G2E9-F1
#
_entry.id   AF-A0AA36G2E9-F1
#
_cell.length_a   1.000
_cell.length_b   1.000
_cell.length_c   1.000
_cell.angle_alpha   90.00
_cell.angle_beta   90.00
_cell.angle_gamma   90.00
#
_symmetry.space_group_name_H-M   'P 1'
#
loop_
_entity.id
_entity.type
_entity.pdbx_description
1 polymer ?
#
loop_
_entity_poly.entity_id
_entity_poly.type
_entity_poly.pdbx_seq_one_letter_code
_entity_poly.pdbx_strand_id
1 'polypeptide(L)'
;MFKRVVDKFTDAAWQLELKINTWSLLSIPQERWRWFTAFVYLHFFLATALFVFGIICFCLGMQFSVMYEEVNCSDGTNIFMPLLNLIASFTGLFTLRTLHLHWPAFIHFVSLWVVLPINIIQSADSAAASHRWFHYEKTTRSPTEWARNYAYMDIFLAMMGLINDVICVCLLYILLKYWCRDHSAQNSPRSTRPLR
;
A
#
# COMPACT_ATOMS: atom_id res chain seq x y z
N MET A 1 34.34 9.91 -15.44
CA MET A 1 32.94 10.23 -15.05
C MET A 1 32.29 9.05 -14.33
N PHE A 2 32.29 7.85 -14.93
CA PHE A 2 31.71 6.62 -14.34
C PHE A 2 32.22 6.27 -12.93
N LYS A 3 33.54 6.29 -12.69
CA LYS A 3 34.13 6.02 -11.36
C LYS A 3 33.57 6.93 -10.26
N ARG A 4 33.49 8.24 -10.53
CA ARG A 4 32.93 9.24 -9.59
C ARG A 4 31.45 9.00 -9.29
N VAL A 5 30.69 8.45 -10.25
CA VAL A 5 29.28 8.08 -10.05
C VAL A 5 29.19 6.84 -9.16
N VAL A 6 30.00 5.81 -9.44
CA VAL A 6 30.07 4.57 -8.64
C VAL A 6 30.47 4.85 -7.19
N ASP A 7 31.50 5.67 -6.97
CA ASP A 7 31.97 6.02 -5.63
C ASP A 7 30.84 6.69 -4.82
N LYS A 8 30.10 7.64 -5.43
CA LYS A 8 28.95 8.30 -4.79
C LYS A 8 27.80 7.35 -4.47
N PHE A 9 27.48 6.41 -5.36
CA PHE A 9 26.44 5.41 -5.09
C PHE A 9 26.85 4.47 -3.96
N THR A 10 28.13 4.10 -3.91
CA THR A 10 28.68 3.25 -2.85
C THR A 10 28.62 3.95 -1.51
N ASP A 11 29.05 5.22 -1.45
CA ASP A 11 28.96 6.05 -0.24
C ASP A 11 27.51 6.20 0.22
N ALA A 12 26.58 6.47 -0.70
CA ALA A 12 25.16 6.60 -0.37
C ALA A 12 24.55 5.29 0.16
N ALA A 13 24.86 4.16 -0.47
CA ALA A 13 24.42 2.84 -0.02
C ALA A 13 24.98 2.50 1.37
N TRP A 14 26.25 2.83 1.62
CA TRP A 14 26.88 2.64 2.92
C TRP A 14 26.23 3.48 4.02
N GLN A 15 25.97 4.76 3.75
CA GLN A 15 25.27 5.65 4.70
C GLN A 15 23.84 5.17 4.98
N LEU A 16 23.15 4.65 3.97
CA LEU A 16 21.81 4.07 4.13
C LEU A 16 21.83 2.82 5.01
N GLU A 17 22.77 1.91 4.78
CA GLU A 17 22.95 0.69 5.59
C GLU A 17 23.19 1.03 7.07
N LEU A 18 24.09 1.98 7.34
CA LEU A 18 24.37 2.43 8.70
C LEU A 18 23.11 2.97 9.37
N LYS A 19 22.30 3.75 8.64
CA LYS A 19 21.07 4.35 9.16
C LYS A 19 19.95 3.32 9.37
N ILE A 20 19.77 2.38 8.45
CA ILE A 20 18.76 1.32 8.59
C ILE A 20 19.06 0.44 9.81
N ASN A 21 20.34 0.15 10.07
CA ASN A 21 20.75 -0.66 11.22
C ASN A 21 20.58 0.03 12.58
N THR A 22 20.36 1.35 12.64
CA THR A 22 19.97 2.01 13.90
C THR A 22 18.48 1.91 14.18
N TRP A 23 17.66 1.51 13.20
CA TRP A 23 16.21 1.40 13.31
C TRP A 23 15.76 -0.03 13.57
N SER A 24 15.24 -0.28 14.77
CA SER A 24 14.76 -1.61 15.17
C SER A 24 13.25 -1.66 15.31
N LEU A 25 12.61 -2.72 14.81
CA LEU A 25 11.18 -2.96 15.03
C LEU A 25 10.85 -3.24 16.51
N LEU A 26 11.85 -3.66 17.29
CA LEU A 26 11.71 -3.90 18.73
C LEU A 26 11.44 -2.61 19.52
N SER A 27 11.64 -1.44 18.90
CA SER A 27 11.28 -0.15 19.49
C SER A 27 9.77 0.07 19.58
N ILE A 28 8.97 -0.69 18.83
CA ILE A 28 7.51 -0.58 18.83
C ILE A 28 6.97 -1.12 20.17
N PRO A 29 6.21 -0.31 20.93
CA PRO A 29 5.62 -0.75 22.19
C PRO A 29 4.71 -1.97 22.00
N GLN A 30 4.70 -2.90 22.96
CA GLN A 30 3.95 -4.16 22.86
C GLN A 30 2.45 -3.97 22.57
N GLU A 31 1.83 -2.92 23.13
CA GLU A 31 0.43 -2.57 22.84
C GLU A 31 0.21 -2.19 21.37
N ARG A 32 1.17 -1.47 20.77
CA ARG A 32 1.13 -1.05 19.36
C ARG A 32 1.58 -2.16 18.43
N TRP A 33 2.41 -3.08 18.90
CA TRP A 33 2.86 -4.26 18.15
C TRP A 33 1.70 -5.15 17.71
N ARG A 34 0.70 -5.34 18.59
CA ARG A 34 -0.52 -6.10 18.26
C ARG A 34 -1.28 -5.46 17.10
N TRP A 35 -1.46 -4.13 17.13
CA TRP A 35 -2.11 -3.39 16.06
C TRP A 35 -1.31 -3.41 14.77
N PHE A 36 0.01 -3.22 14.85
CA PHE A 36 0.89 -3.32 13.70
C PHE A 36 0.77 -4.70 13.02
N THR A 37 0.84 -5.77 13.81
CA THR A 37 0.69 -7.14 13.33
C THR A 37 -0.68 -7.36 12.68
N ALA A 38 -1.75 -6.91 13.32
CA ALA A 38 -3.10 -7.01 12.79
C ALA A 38 -3.25 -6.25 11.46
N PHE A 39 -2.72 -5.03 11.36
CA PHE A 39 -2.76 -4.24 10.14
C PHE A 39 -1.96 -4.86 9.00
N VAL A 40 -0.79 -5.45 9.27
CA VAL A 40 -0.02 -6.17 8.24
C VAL A 40 -0.81 -7.36 7.70
N TYR A 41 -1.42 -8.16 8.57
CA TYR A 41 -2.26 -9.29 8.13
C TYR A 41 -3.50 -8.83 7.37
N LEU A 42 -4.16 -7.78 7.84
CA LEU A 42 -5.34 -7.23 7.19
C LEU A 42 -5.01 -6.64 5.82
N HIS A 43 -3.88 -5.92 5.70
CA HIS A 43 -3.36 -5.42 4.42
C HIS A 43 -3.12 -6.59 3.46
N PHE A 44 -2.44 -7.65 3.91
CA PHE A 44 -2.20 -8.81 3.06
C PHE A 44 -3.48 -9.50 2.58
N PHE A 45 -4.45 -9.69 3.49
CA PHE A 45 -5.72 -10.31 3.13
C PHE A 45 -6.51 -9.46 2.14
N LEU A 46 -6.62 -8.15 2.38
CA LEU A 46 -7.33 -7.23 1.49
C LEU A 46 -6.63 -7.08 0.14
N ALA A 47 -5.30 -6.96 0.11
CA ALA A 47 -4.52 -6.91 -1.13
C ALA A 47 -4.70 -8.18 -1.96
N THR A 48 -4.71 -9.35 -1.31
CA THR A 48 -4.98 -10.64 -1.97
C THR A 48 -6.39 -10.69 -2.54
N ALA A 49 -7.38 -10.28 -1.76
CA ALA A 49 -8.77 -10.26 -2.21
C ALA A 49 -8.96 -9.27 -3.37
N LEU A 50 -8.41 -8.06 -3.28
CA LEU A 50 -8.38 -7.06 -4.36
C LEU A 50 -7.73 -7.62 -5.62
N PHE A 51 -6.64 -8.36 -5.50
CA PHE A 51 -5.97 -8.97 -6.66
C PHE A 51 -6.83 -10.06 -7.31
N VAL A 52 -7.43 -10.96 -6.52
CA VAL A 52 -8.30 -12.03 -7.03
C VAL A 52 -9.55 -11.45 -7.70
N PHE A 53 -10.27 -10.55 -7.03
CA PHE A 53 -11.46 -9.93 -7.61
C PHE A 53 -11.11 -9.01 -8.79
N GLY A 54 -9.95 -8.33 -8.74
CA GLY A 54 -9.43 -7.55 -9.86
C GLY A 54 -9.17 -8.40 -11.10
N ILE A 55 -8.59 -9.60 -10.95
CA ILE A 55 -8.43 -10.57 -12.06
C ILE A 55 -9.79 -10.99 -12.60
N ILE A 56 -10.74 -11.33 -11.73
CA ILE A 56 -12.08 -11.75 -12.16
C ILE A 56 -12.75 -10.64 -12.96
N CYS A 57 -12.75 -9.40 -12.45
CA CYS A 57 -13.28 -8.23 -13.16
C CYS A 57 -12.55 -8.00 -14.48
N PHE A 58 -11.22 -8.09 -14.52
CA PHE A 58 -10.45 -7.97 -15.76
C PHE A 58 -10.84 -9.02 -16.81
N CYS A 59 -10.94 -10.30 -16.41
CA CYS A 59 -11.33 -11.39 -17.30
C CYS A 59 -12.77 -11.23 -17.82
N LEU A 60 -13.72 -10.88 -16.95
CA LEU A 60 -15.11 -10.63 -17.35
C LEU A 60 -15.19 -9.41 -18.26
N GLY A 61 -14.50 -8.32 -17.92
CA GLY A 61 -14.40 -7.11 -18.74
C GLY A 61 -13.91 -7.41 -20.15
N MET A 62 -12.84 -8.20 -20.30
CA MET A 62 -12.36 -8.61 -21.63
C MET A 62 -13.36 -9.48 -22.40
N GLN A 63 -14.10 -10.35 -21.72
CA GLN A 63 -15.07 -11.24 -22.37
C GLN A 63 -16.30 -10.47 -22.87
N PHE A 64 -16.77 -9.48 -22.10
CA PHE A 64 -17.98 -8.73 -22.42
C PHE A 64 -17.73 -7.44 -23.22
N SER A 65 -16.51 -6.89 -23.22
CA SER A 65 -16.12 -5.74 -24.06
C SER A 65 -16.18 -6.05 -25.56
N VAL A 66 -16.00 -7.31 -25.93
CA VAL A 66 -16.16 -7.79 -27.32
C VAL A 66 -17.64 -7.91 -27.71
N MET A 67 -18.57 -7.98 -26.74
CA MET A 67 -20.01 -8.14 -26.99
C MET A 67 -20.85 -6.87 -26.81
N TYR A 68 -20.40 -5.86 -26.06
CA TYR A 68 -21.19 -4.65 -25.78
C TYR A 68 -20.33 -3.37 -25.75
N GLU A 69 -20.63 -2.42 -26.65
CA GLU A 69 -20.08 -1.06 -26.65
C GLU A 69 -20.58 -0.21 -25.45
N GLU A 70 -21.60 -0.69 -24.73
CA GLU A 70 -22.32 0.05 -23.69
C GLU A 70 -21.67 0.02 -22.31
N VAL A 71 -20.70 -0.88 -22.08
CA VAL A 71 -19.97 -0.92 -20.82
C VAL A 71 -18.62 -0.29 -21.03
N ASN A 72 -18.50 0.90 -20.46
CA ASN A 72 -17.27 1.67 -20.40
C ASN A 72 -16.22 0.81 -19.68
N CYS A 73 -15.50 0.01 -20.46
CA CYS A 73 -14.18 -0.47 -20.10
C CYS A 73 -13.30 0.78 -20.05
N SER A 74 -13.44 1.57 -18.98
CA SER A 74 -12.47 2.60 -18.66
C SER A 74 -11.20 1.85 -18.26
N ASP A 75 -10.45 1.44 -19.28
CA ASP A 75 -9.15 0.80 -19.28
C ASP A 75 -9.00 -0.35 -18.27
N GLY A 76 -9.28 -1.58 -18.73
CA GLY A 76 -9.12 -2.85 -18.00
C GLY A 76 -8.33 -2.70 -16.71
N THR A 77 -9.06 -2.59 -15.61
CA THR A 77 -8.63 -2.11 -14.30
C THR A 77 -7.19 -2.50 -14.04
N ASN A 78 -6.29 -1.51 -14.03
CA ASN A 78 -4.85 -1.66 -13.97
C ASN A 78 -4.41 -2.72 -12.93
N ILE A 79 -4.25 -3.98 -13.37
CA ILE A 79 -3.97 -5.13 -12.49
C ILE A 79 -2.65 -4.98 -11.73
N PHE A 80 -1.79 -4.09 -12.23
CA PHE A 80 -0.56 -3.71 -11.55
C PHE A 80 -0.84 -3.10 -10.18
N MET A 81 -1.96 -2.40 -9.97
CA MET A 81 -2.22 -1.75 -8.69
C MET A 81 -2.51 -2.76 -7.56
N PRO A 82 -3.45 -3.71 -7.72
CA PRO A 82 -3.61 -4.79 -6.76
C PRO A 82 -2.32 -5.64 -6.60
N LEU A 83 -1.57 -5.85 -7.68
CA LEU A 83 -0.30 -6.58 -7.64
C LEU A 83 0.77 -5.86 -6.80
N LEU A 84 0.93 -4.54 -6.95
CA LEU A 84 1.86 -3.74 -6.16
C LEU A 84 1.48 -3.74 -4.67
N ASN A 85 0.18 -3.64 -4.36
CA ASN A 85 -0.31 -3.81 -2.98
C ASN A 85 0.00 -5.21 -2.43
N LEU A 86 -0.13 -6.26 -3.25
CA LEU A 86 0.20 -7.62 -2.84
C LEU A 86 1.70 -7.78 -2.55
N ILE A 87 2.57 -7.25 -3.41
CA ILE A 87 4.03 -7.26 -3.19
C ILE A 87 4.38 -6.47 -1.91
N ALA A 88 3.81 -5.28 -1.73
CA ALA A 88 4.05 -4.44 -0.56
C ALA A 88 3.54 -5.07 0.74
N SER A 89 2.38 -5.72 0.73
CA SER A 89 1.87 -6.43 1.90
C SER A 89 2.68 -7.70 2.23
N PHE A 90 3.21 -8.38 1.21
CA PHE A 90 4.10 -9.53 1.39
C PHE A 90 5.43 -9.15 2.05
N THR A 91 6.03 -8.02 1.70
CA THR A 91 7.22 -7.50 2.42
C THR A 91 6.90 -7.15 3.88
N GLY A 92 5.67 -6.71 4.16
CA GLY A 92 5.17 -6.53 5.53
C GLY A 92 5.10 -7.83 6.32
N LEU A 93 4.62 -8.93 5.71
CA LEU A 93 4.63 -10.25 6.35
C LEU A 93 6.04 -10.73 6.67
N PHE A 94 6.99 -10.55 5.75
CA PHE A 94 8.39 -10.87 6.01
C PHE A 94 8.95 -10.07 7.20
N THR A 95 8.60 -8.78 7.27
CA THR A 95 8.99 -7.90 8.37
C THR A 95 8.57 -8.46 9.73
N LEU A 96 7.38 -9.07 9.84
CA LEU A 96 6.92 -9.72 11.07
C LEU A 96 7.67 -11.02 11.39
N ARG A 97 8.11 -11.77 10.37
CA ARG A 97 8.78 -13.07 10.53
C ARG A 97 10.27 -12.95 10.81
N THR A 98 10.93 -11.95 10.24
CA THR A 98 12.38 -11.75 10.36
C THR A 98 12.69 -10.44 11.06
N LEU A 99 12.29 -10.32 12.32
CA LEU A 99 12.46 -9.13 13.16
C LEU A 99 13.91 -8.67 13.35
N HIS A 100 14.86 -9.60 13.20
CA HIS A 100 16.30 -9.34 13.29
C HIS A 100 16.88 -8.73 12.01
N LEU A 101 16.14 -8.80 10.89
CA LEU A 101 16.53 -8.17 9.63
C LEU A 101 15.87 -6.80 9.54
N HIS A 102 16.68 -5.75 9.42
CA HIS A 102 16.20 -4.37 9.28
C HIS A 102 15.72 -4.06 7.85
N TRP A 103 16.28 -4.76 6.85
CA TRP A 103 15.99 -4.56 5.43
C TRP A 103 14.53 -4.80 5.03
N PRO A 104 13.86 -5.89 5.44
CA PRO A 104 12.44 -6.10 5.14
C PRO A 104 11.55 -4.95 5.61
N ALA A 105 11.80 -4.41 6.81
CA ALA A 105 11.06 -3.27 7.35
C ALA A 105 11.24 -2.01 6.50
N PHE A 106 12.48 -1.75 6.08
CA PHE A 106 12.80 -0.65 5.18
C PHE A 106 12.14 -0.80 3.81
N ILE A 107 12.22 -1.97 3.20
CA ILE A 107 11.58 -2.26 1.92
C ILE A 107 10.07 -2.07 2.06
N HIS A 108 9.45 -2.61 3.12
CA HIS A 108 8.03 -2.42 3.38
C HIS A 108 7.66 -0.95 3.52
N PHE A 109 8.43 -0.17 4.29
CA PHE A 109 8.25 1.27 4.45
C PHE A 109 8.30 2.02 3.11
N VAL A 110 9.31 1.75 2.27
CA VAL A 110 9.45 2.36 0.94
C VAL A 110 8.32 1.91 0.03
N SER A 111 7.94 0.63 0.05
CA SER A 111 6.82 0.11 -0.73
C SER A 111 5.51 0.82 -0.38
N LEU A 112 5.23 1.05 0.92
CA LEU A 112 4.04 1.78 1.35
C LEU A 112 4.04 3.24 0.84
N TRP A 113 5.19 3.91 0.85
CA TRP A 113 5.33 5.27 0.30
C TRP A 113 5.09 5.35 -1.21
N VAL A 114 5.42 4.30 -1.95
CA VAL A 114 5.18 4.23 -3.41
C VAL A 114 3.74 3.84 -3.70
N VAL A 115 3.19 2.85 -2.99
CA VAL A 115 1.86 2.31 -3.24
C VAL A 115 0.75 3.31 -2.86
N LEU A 116 0.90 4.02 -1.75
CA LEU A 116 -0.12 4.96 -1.26
C LEU A 116 -0.52 6.05 -2.28
N PRO A 117 0.40 6.85 -2.86
CA PRO A 117 0.01 7.88 -3.82
C PRO A 117 -0.62 7.29 -5.08
N ILE A 118 -0.16 6.12 -5.54
CA ILE A 118 -0.72 5.49 -6.73
C ILE A 118 -2.15 4.97 -6.43
N ASN A 119 -2.40 4.42 -5.24
CA ASN A 119 -3.75 3.98 -4.86
C ASN A 119 -4.71 5.17 -4.73
N ILE A 120 -4.25 6.31 -4.24
CA ILE A 120 -5.07 7.53 -4.14
C ILE A 120 -5.50 8.00 -5.55
N ILE A 121 -4.55 8.03 -6.50
CA ILE A 121 -4.86 8.39 -7.89
C ILE A 121 -5.88 7.41 -8.48
N GLN A 122 -5.68 6.11 -8.27
CA GLN A 122 -6.59 5.06 -8.74
C GLN A 122 -7.99 5.18 -8.13
N SER A 123 -8.07 5.48 -6.83
CA SER A 123 -9.35 5.67 -6.14
C SER A 123 -10.10 6.88 -6.68
N ALA A 124 -9.38 7.98 -6.98
CA ALA A 124 -9.96 9.16 -7.60
C ALA A 124 -10.48 8.87 -9.02
N ASP A 125 -9.72 8.13 -9.83
CA ASP A 125 -10.15 7.72 -11.17
C ASP A 125 -11.38 6.80 -11.11
N SER A 126 -11.38 5.82 -10.21
CA SER A 126 -12.50 4.89 -10.01
C SER A 126 -13.78 5.63 -9.57
N ALA A 127 -13.65 6.64 -8.70
CA ALA A 127 -14.76 7.49 -8.29
C ALA A 127 -15.29 8.34 -9.46
N ALA A 128 -14.41 8.91 -10.29
CA ALA A 128 -14.80 9.68 -11.46
C ALA A 128 -15.46 8.80 -12.54
N ALA A 129 -14.97 7.58 -12.75
CA ALA A 129 -15.58 6.59 -13.65
C ALA A 129 -16.97 6.19 -13.17
N SER A 130 -17.12 5.85 -11.88
CA SER A 130 -18.41 5.51 -11.27
C SER A 130 -19.42 6.65 -11.42
N HIS A 131 -18.99 7.89 -11.15
CA HIS A 131 -19.85 9.07 -11.29
C HIS A 131 -20.34 9.27 -12.74
N ARG A 132 -19.44 9.14 -13.73
CA ARG A 132 -19.80 9.24 -15.16
C ARG A 132 -20.80 8.14 -15.56
N TRP A 133 -20.60 6.92 -15.08
CA TRP A 133 -21.48 5.79 -15.41
C TRP A 133 -22.90 5.98 -14.86
N PHE A 134 -23.05 6.36 -13.58
CA PHE A 134 -24.38 6.62 -13.01
C PHE A 134 -25.06 7.85 -13.60
N HIS A 135 -24.29 8.86 -14.04
CA HIS A 135 -24.85 9.98 -14.79
C HIS A 135 -25.41 9.50 -16.13
N TYR A 136 -24.67 8.66 -16.86
CA TYR A 136 -25.11 8.08 -18.13
C TYR A 136 -26.36 7.19 -17.97
N GLU A 137 -26.41 6.34 -16.94
CA GLU A 137 -27.58 5.50 -16.61
C GLU A 137 -28.86 6.34 -16.41
N LYS A 138 -28.74 7.52 -15.79
CA LYS A 138 -29.89 8.41 -15.58
C LYS A 138 -30.36 9.08 -16.87
N THR A 139 -29.47 9.31 -17.83
CA THR A 139 -29.76 10.06 -19.06
C THR A 139 -30.11 9.19 -20.26
N THR A 140 -29.68 7.93 -20.27
CA THR A 140 -29.81 7.02 -21.42
C THR A 140 -30.52 5.74 -20.99
N ARG A 141 -31.15 5.05 -21.94
CA ARG A 141 -31.99 3.84 -21.81
C ARG A 141 -31.57 2.90 -20.67
N SER A 142 -32.57 2.30 -19.99
CA SER A 142 -32.39 1.38 -18.86
C SER A 142 -31.26 0.36 -19.10
N PRO A 143 -30.14 0.42 -18.36
CA PRO A 143 -29.03 -0.49 -18.59
C PRO A 143 -29.45 -1.93 -18.34
N THR A 144 -28.79 -2.86 -19.03
CA THR A 144 -28.96 -4.29 -18.76
C THR A 144 -28.60 -4.58 -17.30
N GLU A 145 -29.27 -5.56 -16.68
CA GLU A 145 -29.03 -5.90 -15.26
C GLU A 145 -27.56 -6.26 -15.00
N TRP A 146 -26.90 -6.86 -15.98
CA TRP A 146 -25.48 -7.18 -15.92
C TRP A 146 -24.60 -5.92 -15.81
N ALA A 147 -24.82 -4.90 -16.63
CA ALA A 147 -24.03 -3.66 -16.59
C ALA A 147 -24.16 -2.96 -15.23
N ARG A 148 -25.35 -2.97 -14.64
CA ARG A 148 -25.60 -2.43 -13.29
C ARG A 148 -24.89 -3.24 -12.20
N ASN A 149 -24.99 -4.57 -12.26
CA ASN A 149 -24.28 -5.45 -11.31
C ASN A 149 -22.76 -5.27 -11.40
N TYR A 150 -22.25 -5.04 -12.61
CA TYR A 150 -20.84 -4.80 -12.85
C TYR A 150 -20.38 -3.46 -12.26
N ALA A 151 -21.14 -2.37 -12.44
CA ALA A 151 -20.85 -1.09 -11.80
C ALA A 151 -20.80 -1.18 -10.26
N TYR A 152 -21.67 -2.01 -9.65
CA TYR A 152 -21.59 -2.27 -8.20
C TYR A 152 -20.32 -3.05 -7.80
N MET A 153 -19.83 -3.97 -8.63
CA MET A 153 -18.55 -4.65 -8.38
C MET A 153 -17.38 -3.67 -8.42
N ASP A 154 -17.37 -2.74 -9.37
CA ASP A 154 -16.32 -1.70 -9.45
C ASP A 154 -16.33 -0.79 -8.22
N ILE A 155 -17.50 -0.40 -7.73
CA ILE A 155 -17.62 0.37 -6.47
C ILE A 155 -17.15 -0.45 -5.28
N PHE A 156 -17.49 -1.74 -5.22
CA PHE A 156 -17.05 -2.63 -4.16
C PHE A 156 -15.51 -2.75 -4.13
N LEU A 157 -14.89 -2.92 -5.30
CA LEU A 157 -13.43 -2.91 -5.45
C LEU A 157 -12.81 -1.58 -5.03
N ALA A 158 -13.39 -0.45 -5.45
CA ALA A 158 -12.93 0.88 -5.04
C ALA A 158 -13.01 1.07 -3.52
N MET A 159 -14.10 0.62 -2.89
CA MET A 159 -14.26 0.67 -1.42
C MET A 159 -13.22 -0.19 -0.71
N MET A 160 -12.95 -1.40 -1.21
CA MET A 160 -11.86 -2.25 -0.68
C MET A 160 -10.49 -1.56 -0.82
N GLY A 161 -10.24 -0.90 -1.96
CA GLY A 161 -9.03 -0.12 -2.19
C GLY A 161 -8.86 1.01 -1.17
N LEU A 162 -9.93 1.77 -0.91
CA LEU A 162 -9.92 2.83 0.10
C LEU A 162 -9.65 2.31 1.52
N ILE A 163 -10.23 1.17 1.89
CA ILE A 163 -9.94 0.53 3.19
C ILE A 163 -8.46 0.13 3.24
N ASN A 164 -7.93 -0.40 2.14
CA ASN A 164 -6.52 -0.75 2.04
C ASN A 164 -5.61 0.48 2.21
N ASP A 165 -5.99 1.63 1.66
CA ASP A 165 -5.26 2.89 1.81
C ASP A 165 -5.22 3.38 3.25
N VAL A 166 -6.35 3.30 3.96
CA VAL A 166 -6.40 3.64 5.39
C VAL A 166 -5.43 2.76 6.17
N ILE A 167 -5.38 1.45 5.87
CA ILE A 167 -4.44 0.53 6.52
C ILE A 167 -2.99 0.88 6.19
N CYS A 168 -2.69 1.18 4.93
CA CYS A 168 -1.37 1.65 4.50
C CYS A 168 -0.94 2.90 5.28
N VAL A 169 -1.82 3.89 5.45
CA VAL A 169 -1.57 5.09 6.27
C VAL A 169 -1.29 4.73 7.73
N CYS A 170 -2.08 3.83 8.32
CA CYS A 170 -1.86 3.37 9.70
C CYS A 170 -0.50 2.66 9.87
N LEU A 171 -0.12 1.81 8.93
CA LEU A 171 1.19 1.13 8.92
C LEU A 171 2.33 2.13 8.79
N LEU A 172 2.22 3.08 7.84
CA LEU A 172 3.18 4.16 7.64
C LEU A 172 3.36 4.99 8.91
N TYR A 173 2.26 5.34 9.58
CA TYR A 173 2.30 6.09 10.82
C TYR A 173 3.07 5.35 11.92
N ILE A 174 2.83 4.05 12.09
CA ILE A 174 3.54 3.23 13.08
C ILE A 174 5.03 3.17 12.75
N LEU A 175 5.40 2.92 11.48
CA LEU A 175 6.79 2.85 11.06
C LEU A 175 7.52 4.20 11.22
N LEU A 176 6.90 5.32 10.83
CA LEU A 176 7.47 6.66 11.01
C LEU A 176 7.68 7.01 12.48
N LYS A 177 6.69 6.72 13.33
CA LYS A 177 6.70 7.16 14.73
C LYS A 177 7.60 6.32 15.63
N TYR A 178 7.66 5.01 15.37
CA TYR A 178 8.34 4.07 16.25
C TYR A 178 9.60 3.48 15.62
N TRP A 179 9.57 3.06 14.35
CA TRP A 179 10.71 2.41 13.71
C TRP A 179 11.78 3.42 13.25
N CYS A 180 11.41 4.50 12.56
CA CYS A 180 12.36 5.55 12.14
C CYS A 180 12.87 6.45 13.28
N ARG A 181 12.48 6.18 14.53
CA ARG A 181 12.88 6.99 15.67
C ARG A 181 14.34 6.70 16.02
N ASP A 182 15.16 7.73 15.96
CA ASP A 182 16.60 7.62 16.19
C ASP A 182 16.89 7.31 17.68
N HIS A 183 17.51 6.15 17.94
CA HIS A 183 17.88 5.73 19.30
C HIS A 183 19.03 6.57 19.90
N SER A 184 19.74 7.34 19.09
CA SER A 184 20.75 8.31 19.51
C SER A 184 20.20 9.39 20.47
N ALA A 185 18.89 9.69 20.42
CA ALA A 185 18.24 10.61 21.35
C ALA A 185 17.94 10.03 22.75
N GLN A 186 18.07 8.72 22.95
CA GLN A 186 17.90 8.07 24.26
C GLN A 186 19.21 7.91 25.06
N ASN A 187 20.36 8.00 24.40
CA ASN A 187 21.68 7.90 25.04
C ASN A 187 22.30 9.26 25.42
N SER A 188 21.52 10.35 25.41
CA SER A 188 21.96 11.55 26.12
C SER A 188 21.94 11.22 27.62
N PRO A 189 23.10 11.23 28.31
CA PRO A 189 23.12 10.88 29.72
C PRO A 189 22.20 11.85 30.44
N ARG A 190 21.12 11.33 31.02
CA ARG A 190 20.37 12.04 32.05
C ARG A 190 21.40 12.45 33.10
N SER A 191 21.69 13.74 33.14
CA SER A 191 22.40 14.42 34.20
C SER A 191 21.95 13.85 35.55
N THR A 192 22.76 12.97 36.10
CA THR A 192 22.67 12.56 37.49
C THR A 192 22.94 13.81 38.30
N ARG A 193 21.88 14.42 38.83
CA ARG A 193 21.99 15.41 39.89
C ARG A 193 22.91 14.83 40.98
N PRO A 194 23.94 15.55 41.43
CA PRO A 194 24.68 15.11 42.60
C PRO A 194 23.72 15.07 43.78
N LEU A 195 23.64 13.91 44.43
CA LEU A 195 23.06 13.79 45.76
C LEU A 195 23.86 14.72 46.68
N ARG A 196 23.18 15.74 47.21
CA ARG A 196 23.61 16.48 48.41
C ARG A 196 22.96 15.83 49.61
#